data_AF-A0A7J2XXE3-F1
#
_entry.id   AF-A0A7J2XXE3-F1
#
_cell.length_a   1.000
_cell.length_b   1.000
_cell.length_c   1.000
_cell.angle_alpha   90.00
_cell.angle_beta   90.00
_cell.angle_gamma   90.00
#
_symmetry.space_group_name_H-M   'P 1'
#
loop_
_entity.id
_entity.type
_entity.pdbx_description
1 polymer ?
#
loop_
_entity_poly.entity_id
_entity_poly.type
_entity_poly.pdbx_seq_one_letter_code
_entity_poly.pdbx_strand_id
1 'polypeptide(L)' 'EFILQKSKRTYKCPYCGAHAVRRMRLGVWSCKKCGKVFTGGAWEPFTAVARGAELARETS' A
#
# COMPACT_ATOMS: atom_id res chain seq x y z
N GLU A 1 -19.95 -5.34 -5.12
CA GLU A 1 -19.22 -5.55 -3.85
C GLU A 1 -17.67 -5.67 -3.94
N PHE A 2 -17.02 -5.63 -5.10
CA PHE A 2 -15.57 -5.94 -5.26
C PHE A 2 -14.57 -4.99 -4.56
N ILE A 3 -14.94 -3.73 -4.36
CA ILE A 3 -14.06 -2.70 -3.77
C ILE A 3 -13.76 -2.99 -2.29
N LEU A 4 -14.72 -3.56 -1.55
CA LEU A 4 -14.57 -3.89 -0.13
C LEU A 4 -13.60 -5.06 0.08
N GLN A 5 -13.60 -6.04 -0.82
CA GLN A 5 -12.69 -7.18 -0.76
C GLN A 5 -11.22 -6.75 -0.90
N LYS A 6 -10.94 -5.82 -1.82
CA LYS A 6 -9.61 -5.22 -1.99
C LYS A 6 -9.14 -4.54 -0.69
N SER A 7 -10.02 -3.73 -0.09
CA SER A 7 -9.68 -2.97 1.13
C SER A 7 -9.34 -3.82 2.36
N LYS A 8 -9.91 -5.04 2.45
CA LYS A 8 -9.70 -5.97 3.58
C LYS A 8 -8.48 -6.88 3.40
N ARG A 9 -7.88 -6.89 2.21
CA ARG A 9 -6.73 -7.75 1.92
C ARG A 9 -5.48 -7.25 2.66
N THR A 10 -4.63 -8.18 3.09
CA THR A 10 -3.29 -7.87 3.59
C THR A 10 -2.32 -7.70 2.44
N TYR A 11 -1.50 -6.65 2.50
CA TYR A 11 -0.55 -6.30 1.44
C TYR A 11 0.91 -6.46 1.91
N LYS A 12 1.82 -6.55 0.93
CA LYS A 12 3.25 -6.60 1.17
C LYS A 12 3.73 -5.21 1.60
N CYS A 13 4.51 -5.16 2.67
CA CYS A 13 5.13 -3.94 3.14
C CYS A 13 6.31 -3.58 2.22
N PRO A 14 6.40 -2.35 1.70
CA PRO A 14 7.52 -1.95 0.84
C PRO A 14 8.79 -1.74 1.67
N TYR A 15 8.67 -1.55 2.98
CA TYR A 15 9.81 -1.26 3.85
C TYR A 15 10.45 -2.48 4.50
N CYS A 16 9.66 -3.51 4.83
CA CYS A 16 10.17 -4.71 5.51
C CYS A 16 9.85 -6.02 4.77
N GLY A 17 9.18 -5.95 3.62
CA GLY A 17 8.83 -7.12 2.81
C GLY A 17 7.71 -8.02 3.38
N ALA A 18 7.27 -7.81 4.62
CA ALA A 18 6.25 -8.66 5.26
C ALA A 18 4.83 -8.41 4.71
N HIS A 19 4.03 -9.48 4.56
CA HIS A 19 2.60 -9.41 4.23
C HIS A 19 1.75 -9.04 5.46
N ALA A 20 1.93 -7.82 5.97
CA ALA A 20 1.32 -7.35 7.21
C ALA A 20 0.74 -5.94 7.12
N VAL A 21 0.63 -5.37 5.92
CA VAL A 21 0.01 -4.05 5.71
C VAL A 21 -1.50 -4.17 5.75
N ARG A 22 -2.14 -3.32 6.55
CA ARG A 22 -3.61 -3.22 6.67
C ARG A 22 -4.06 -1.77 6.54
N ARG A 23 -5.29 -1.58 6.09
CA ARG A 23 -5.91 -0.25 5.99
C ARG A 23 -6.28 0.24 7.39
N MET A 24 -5.94 1.49 7.68
CA MET A 24 -6.25 2.14 8.96
C MET A 24 -7.37 3.18 8.79
N ARG A 25 -7.29 4.02 7.75
CA ARG A 25 -8.33 4.97 7.31
C ARG A 25 -8.41 4.95 5.78
N LEU A 26 -9.31 5.73 5.18
CA LEU A 26 -9.27 5.96 3.72
C LEU A 26 -7.89 6.53 3.34
N GLY A 27 -7.18 5.86 2.43
CA GLY A 27 -5.87 6.31 1.95
C GLY A 27 -4.70 6.16 2.94
N VAL A 28 -4.93 5.67 4.16
CA VAL A 28 -3.89 5.49 5.19
C VAL A 28 -3.70 4.01 5.51
N TRP A 29 -2.47 3.56 5.40
CA TRP A 29 -2.07 2.16 5.53
C TRP A 29 -0.98 2.00 6.58
N SER A 30 -1.05 0.93 7.37
CA SER A 30 -0.07 0.65 8.42
C SER A 30 0.41 -0.80 8.36
N CYS A 31 1.73 -0.99 8.56
CA CYS A 31 2.32 -2.32 8.67
C CYS A 31 2.34 -2.76 10.13
N LYS A 32 1.68 -3.87 10.45
CA LYS A 32 1.70 -4.42 11.82
C LYS A 32 3.06 -5.00 12.25
N LYS A 33 3.97 -5.27 11.31
CA LYS A 33 5.29 -5.86 11.62
C LYS A 33 6.35 -4.81 11.93
N CYS A 34 6.50 -3.79 11.09
CA CYS A 34 7.51 -2.74 11.30
C CYS A 34 6.93 -1.42 11.85
N GLY A 35 5.62 -1.32 12.03
CA GLY A 35 4.95 -0.14 12.59
C GLY A 35 4.84 1.06 11.64
N LYS A 36 5.41 0.99 10.43
CA LYS A 36 5.36 2.12 9.48
C LYS A 36 3.94 2.39 9.00
N VAL A 37 3.59 3.67 9.00
CA VAL A 37 2.34 4.22 8.48
C VAL A 37 2.65 5.05 7.23
N PHE A 38 1.87 4.88 6.17
CA PHE A 38 2.09 5.58 4.90
C PHE A 38 0.77 5.85 4.18
N THR A 39 0.81 6.83 3.29
CA THR A 39 -0.33 7.21 2.44
C THR A 39 -0.31 6.43 1.14
N GLY A 40 -1.49 6.02 0.67
CA GLY A 40 -1.67 5.24 -0.54
C GLY A 40 -3.05 5.46 -1.15
N GLY A 41 -3.47 4.57 -2.03
CA GLY A 41 -4.82 4.64 -2.60
C GLY A 41 -5.91 4.41 -1.55
N ALA A 42 -7.13 4.88 -1.85
CA ALA A 42 -8.28 4.76 -0.95
C ALA A 42 -8.66 3.30 -0.63
N TRP A 43 -8.46 2.40 -1.60
CA TRP A 43 -8.88 1.00 -1.54
C TRP A 43 -7.72 0.01 -1.71
N GLU A 44 -6.59 0.45 -2.23
CA GLU A 44 -5.36 -0.33 -2.41
C GLU A 44 -4.16 0.53 -1.96
N PRO A 45 -3.19 -0.01 -1.22
CA PRO A 45 -2.07 0.77 -0.69
C PRO A 45 -1.14 1.33 -1.77
N PHE A 46 -1.09 0.67 -2.93
CA PHE A 46 -0.23 1.07 -4.05
C PHE A 46 -1.09 1.40 -5.27
N THR A 47 -1.08 2.66 -5.68
CA THR A 47 -1.73 3.09 -6.92
C THR A 47 -0.80 2.83 -8.11
N ALA A 48 -1.38 2.66 -9.31
CA ALA A 48 -0.61 2.51 -10.54
C ALA A 48 0.29 3.73 -10.80
N VAL A 49 -0.17 4.93 -10.44
CA VAL A 49 0.60 6.18 -10.52
C VAL A 49 1.82 6.15 -9.61
N ALA A 50 1.68 5.70 -8.35
CA ALA A 50 2.81 5.58 -7.44
C ALA A 50 3.88 4.60 -7.97
N ARG A 51 3.45 3.47 -8.55
CA ARG A 51 4.36 2.53 -9.20
C ARG A 51 5.04 3.12 -10.44
N GLY A 52 4.30 3.86 -11.27
CA GLY A 52 4.86 4.54 -12.44
C GLY A 52 5.89 5.62 -12.06
N ALA A 53 5.65 6.35 -10.97
CA ALA A 53 6.57 7.36 -10.45
C ALA A 53 7.83 6.78 -9.80
N GLU A 54 7.80 5.53 -9.33
CA GLU A 54 8.99 4.80 -8.87
C GLU A 54 9.81 4.35 -10.10
N LEU A 55 9.14 3.72 -11.08
CA LEU A 55 9.80 3.22 -12.29
C LEU A 55 10.45 4.34 -13.11
N ALA A 56 9.79 5.50 -13.24
CA ALA A 56 10.31 6.65 -13.98
C ALA A 56 11.58 7.26 -13.37
N ARG A 57 11.86 7.00 -12.08
CA ARG A 57 13.09 7.45 -11.41
C ARG A 57 14.29 6.53 -11.69
N GLU A 58 14.05 5.25 -11.95
CA GLU A 58 15.11 4.28 -12.24
C GLU A 58 15.53 4.26 -13.71
N THR A 59 14.70 4.77 -14.62
CA THR A 59 15.04 4.90 -16.04
C THR A 59 15.74 6.22 -16.40
N SER A 60 16.22 6.97 -15.41
CA SER A 60 16.91 8.26 -15.60
C SER A 60 18.40 8.17 -15.31
#